data_AF-F5GUM5-F1
#
_entry.id   AF-F5GUM5-F1
#
_cell.length_a   1.000
_cell.length_b   1.000
_cell.length_c   1.000
_cell.angle_alpha   90.00
_cell.angle_beta   90.00
_cell.angle_gamma   90.00
#
_symmetry.space_group_name_H-M   'P 1'
#
loop_
_entity.id
_entity.type
_entity.pdbx_description
1 polymer ?
#
loop_
_entity_poly.entity_id
_entity_poly.type
_entity_poly.pdbx_seq_one_letter_code
_entity_poly.pdbx_strand_id
1 'polypeptide(L)'
;KAVQGSIIREYEADTVYLLAKELAYDVVTGQTDKLTAALAKTSGKDIVQFGKAVEISHSGIGKKVCETKKNGGSGGYGVYAATTGAKSGDDNTSLCGDSGRASSGASTAQYLKEFVENTLLGNGSKNWPTSTDGGSGSPKPVTNDNAKAVAGDLTKLSPEEKTIVAGLLAKTIEGGEVVEIRAVSSTSVMVNACYDLLSEGLGVVPYACVGLGGNFVGVVDGHITPKLACGF
;
A
#
# COMPACT_ATOMS: atom_id res chain seq x y z
N LYS A 1 -32.04 5.32 17.40
CA LYS A 1 -31.64 5.53 15.99
C LYS A 1 -30.11 5.73 15.95
N ALA A 2 -29.32 4.66 16.15
CA ALA A 2 -27.85 4.70 16.15
C ALA A 2 -27.21 3.28 16.15
N VAL A 3 -27.68 2.36 15.29
CA VAL A 3 -27.13 0.97 15.24
C VAL A 3 -26.69 0.57 13.83
N GLN A 4 -26.93 1.40 12.81
CA GLN A 4 -26.63 1.04 11.42
C GLN A 4 -25.22 1.45 10.95
N GLY A 5 -24.45 2.18 11.77
CA GLY A 5 -23.13 2.68 11.41
C GLY A 5 -21.94 1.88 11.96
N SER A 6 -22.15 0.99 12.93
CA SER A 6 -21.07 0.18 13.54
C SER A 6 -20.85 -1.13 12.78
N ILE A 7 -21.92 -1.85 12.44
CA ILE A 7 -21.82 -3.16 11.77
C ILE A 7 -21.19 -3.01 10.38
N ILE A 8 -21.53 -1.96 9.61
CA ILE A 8 -20.95 -1.74 8.28
C ILE A 8 -19.43 -1.49 8.37
N ARG A 9 -18.96 -0.78 9.40
CA ARG A 9 -17.52 -0.51 9.56
C ARG A 9 -16.71 -1.73 9.96
N GLU A 10 -17.26 -2.64 10.76
CA GLU A 10 -16.56 -3.87 11.15
C GLU A 10 -16.43 -4.84 9.96
N TYR A 11 -17.48 -5.03 9.16
CA TYR A 11 -17.40 -5.82 7.93
C TYR A 11 -16.45 -5.20 6.88
N GLU A 12 -16.40 -3.87 6.78
CA GLU A 12 -15.48 -3.17 5.87
C GLU A 12 -14.02 -3.32 6.36
N ALA A 13 -13.76 -3.24 7.67
CA ALA A 13 -12.43 -3.48 8.24
C ALA A 13 -11.97 -4.94 8.04
N ASP A 14 -12.84 -5.93 8.26
CA ASP A 14 -12.50 -7.35 8.08
C ASP A 14 -12.23 -7.69 6.61
N THR A 15 -13.01 -7.12 5.68
CA THR A 15 -12.79 -7.32 4.24
C THR A 15 -11.52 -6.63 3.74
N VAL A 16 -11.18 -5.46 4.27
CA VAL A 16 -9.94 -4.74 3.96
C VAL A 16 -8.71 -5.48 4.53
N TYR A 17 -8.80 -6.00 5.75
CA TYR A 17 -7.72 -6.79 6.36
C TYR A 17 -7.45 -8.09 5.60
N LEU A 18 -8.50 -8.81 5.19
CA LEU A 18 -8.35 -10.00 4.37
C LEU A 18 -7.75 -9.67 3.00
N LEU A 19 -8.17 -8.57 2.37
CA LEU A 19 -7.61 -8.12 1.10
C LEU A 19 -6.11 -7.83 1.21
N ALA A 20 -5.68 -7.11 2.25
CA ALA A 20 -4.27 -6.79 2.48
C ALA A 20 -3.41 -8.05 2.65
N LYS A 21 -3.89 -9.05 3.40
CA LYS A 21 -3.20 -10.33 3.58
C LYS A 21 -3.06 -11.12 2.29
N GLU A 22 -4.14 -11.20 1.50
CA GLU A 22 -4.13 -11.87 0.20
C GLU A 22 -3.15 -11.18 -0.77
N LEU A 23 -3.15 -9.84 -0.83
CA LEU A 23 -2.20 -9.08 -1.64
C LEU A 23 -0.74 -9.36 -1.25
N ALA A 24 -0.44 -9.32 0.05
CA ALA A 24 0.90 -9.61 0.55
C ALA A 24 1.35 -11.03 0.19
N TYR A 25 0.45 -12.01 0.32
CA TYR A 25 0.71 -13.39 -0.03
C TYR A 25 0.92 -13.59 -1.55
N ASP A 26 0.09 -12.96 -2.38
CA ASP A 26 0.19 -13.05 -3.85
C ASP A 26 1.48 -12.44 -4.40
N VAL A 27 1.97 -11.33 -3.80
CA VAL A 27 3.27 -10.74 -4.14
C VAL A 27 4.41 -11.72 -3.85
N VAL A 28 4.42 -12.33 -2.67
CA VAL A 28 5.48 -13.25 -2.22
C VAL A 28 5.46 -14.55 -3.04
N THR A 29 4.27 -15.09 -3.31
CA THR A 29 4.10 -16.34 -4.08
C THR A 29 4.21 -16.16 -5.59
N GLY A 30 4.23 -14.91 -6.08
CA GLY A 30 4.37 -14.61 -7.51
C GLY A 30 3.11 -14.87 -8.34
N GLN A 31 1.94 -14.92 -7.72
CA GLN A 31 0.67 -15.17 -8.40
C GLN A 31 0.17 -13.92 -9.14
N THR A 32 0.78 -13.62 -10.28
CA THR A 32 0.58 -12.36 -11.01
C THR A 32 -0.90 -12.10 -11.36
N ASP A 33 -1.68 -13.13 -11.74
CA ASP A 33 -3.09 -12.95 -12.09
C ASP A 33 -3.97 -12.62 -10.88
N LYS A 34 -3.74 -13.27 -9.73
CA LYS A 34 -4.46 -12.97 -8.49
C LYS A 34 -4.07 -11.60 -7.92
N LEU A 35 -2.77 -11.30 -7.93
CA LEU A 35 -2.24 -10.00 -7.57
C LEU A 35 -2.84 -8.89 -8.44
N THR A 36 -2.92 -9.11 -9.75
CA THR A 36 -3.57 -8.16 -10.68
C THR A 36 -5.03 -7.93 -10.29
N ALA A 37 -5.79 -9.00 -10.03
CA ALA A 37 -7.19 -8.89 -9.65
C ALA A 37 -7.39 -8.17 -8.30
N ALA A 38 -6.49 -8.40 -7.34
CA ALA A 38 -6.53 -7.75 -6.03
C ALA A 38 -6.11 -6.26 -6.12
N LEU A 39 -5.04 -5.95 -6.85
CA LEU A 39 -4.61 -4.57 -7.12
C LEU A 39 -5.68 -3.79 -7.89
N ALA A 40 -6.37 -4.41 -8.85
CA ALA A 40 -7.44 -3.78 -9.59
C ALA A 40 -8.66 -3.41 -8.71
N LYS A 41 -8.87 -4.12 -7.60
CA LYS A 41 -9.89 -3.80 -6.60
C LYS A 41 -9.43 -2.79 -5.56
N THR A 42 -8.12 -2.57 -5.46
CA THR A 42 -7.53 -1.61 -4.53
C THR A 42 -7.79 -0.19 -5.03
N SER A 43 -8.16 0.71 -4.13
CA SER A 43 -8.47 2.09 -4.52
C SER A 43 -7.22 2.78 -5.06
N GLY A 44 -7.39 3.65 -6.06
CA GLY A 44 -6.25 4.42 -6.59
C GLY A 44 -5.58 5.30 -5.52
N LYS A 45 -6.33 5.74 -4.50
CA LYS A 45 -5.80 6.49 -3.36
C LYS A 45 -4.77 5.67 -2.60
N ASP A 46 -5.08 4.41 -2.31
CA ASP A 46 -4.19 3.53 -1.55
C ASP A 46 -2.93 3.20 -2.37
N ILE A 47 -3.07 3.08 -3.70
CA ILE A 47 -1.94 2.86 -4.61
C ILE A 47 -1.02 4.07 -4.68
N VAL A 48 -1.58 5.28 -4.67
CA VAL A 48 -0.79 6.52 -4.55
C VAL A 48 -0.01 6.54 -3.23
N GLN A 49 -0.64 6.14 -2.11
CA GLN A 49 0.05 6.07 -0.81
C GLN A 49 1.12 4.97 -0.80
N PHE A 50 0.82 3.82 -1.36
CA PHE A 50 1.77 2.73 -1.52
C PHE A 50 3.02 3.18 -2.29
N GLY A 51 2.87 3.82 -3.45
CA GLY A 51 4.02 4.28 -4.22
C GLY A 51 4.85 5.34 -3.49
N LYS A 52 4.21 6.25 -2.75
CA LYS A 52 4.91 7.20 -1.86
C LYS A 52 5.67 6.47 -0.75
N ALA A 53 5.07 5.47 -0.12
CA ALA A 53 5.72 4.70 0.94
C ALA A 53 6.93 3.90 0.44
N VAL A 54 6.83 3.33 -0.78
CA VAL A 54 7.97 2.67 -1.45
C VAL A 54 9.09 3.64 -1.74
N GLU A 55 8.80 4.82 -2.28
CA GLU A 55 9.83 5.81 -2.60
C GLU A 55 10.55 6.31 -1.34
N ILE A 56 9.82 6.54 -0.25
CA ILE A 56 10.40 7.00 1.02
C ILE A 56 11.24 5.90 1.68
N SER A 57 10.73 4.66 1.71
CA SER A 57 11.35 3.59 2.50
C SER A 57 12.43 2.84 1.72
N HIS A 58 12.23 2.64 0.42
CA HIS A 58 13.03 1.78 -0.44
C HIS A 58 13.02 2.26 -1.91
N SER A 59 13.55 3.46 -2.16
CA SER A 59 13.58 4.06 -3.51
C SER A 59 14.26 3.17 -4.58
N GLY A 60 15.20 2.31 -4.17
CA GLY A 60 15.79 1.29 -5.06
C GLY A 60 14.78 0.29 -5.62
N ILE A 61 13.74 -0.06 -4.85
CA ILE A 61 12.62 -0.89 -5.30
C ILE A 61 11.70 -0.07 -6.22
N GLY A 62 11.43 1.18 -5.86
CA GLY A 62 10.61 2.09 -6.69
C GLY A 62 11.12 2.21 -8.13
N LYS A 63 12.46 2.18 -8.32
CA LYS A 63 13.11 2.19 -9.64
C LYS A 63 12.96 0.90 -10.46
N LYS A 64 12.44 -0.18 -9.89
CA LYS A 64 12.18 -1.45 -10.58
C LYS A 64 10.72 -1.64 -10.97
N VAL A 65 9.85 -0.73 -10.54
CA VAL A 65 8.40 -0.81 -10.74
C VAL A 65 7.98 0.33 -11.65
N CYS A 66 7.19 0.01 -12.68
CA CYS A 66 6.81 0.98 -13.70
C CYS A 66 8.01 1.66 -14.34
N GLU A 67 9.12 0.93 -14.52
CA GLU A 67 10.26 1.46 -15.27
C GLU A 67 9.84 1.61 -16.75
N THR A 68 9.74 2.85 -17.20
CA THR A 68 9.50 3.17 -18.61
C THR A 68 10.62 2.60 -19.49
N LYS A 69 10.28 2.27 -20.74
CA LYS A 69 11.19 1.54 -21.64
C LYS A 69 11.59 2.38 -22.85
N LYS A 70 12.73 2.03 -23.45
CA LYS A 70 13.09 2.56 -24.78
C LYS A 70 12.35 1.82 -25.87
N ASN A 71 11.91 2.56 -26.88
CA ASN A 71 11.31 1.98 -28.07
C ASN A 71 12.38 1.86 -29.19
N GLY A 72 13.19 0.81 -29.12
CA GLY A 72 14.31 0.57 -30.06
C GLY A 72 15.64 1.22 -29.66
N GLY A 73 16.70 0.94 -30.42
CA GLY A 73 18.09 1.30 -30.07
C GLY A 73 18.40 2.81 -30.06
N SER A 74 17.66 3.59 -30.84
CA SER A 74 17.77 5.06 -30.93
C SER A 74 16.55 5.80 -30.36
N GLY A 75 15.57 5.07 -29.82
CA GLY A 75 14.37 5.65 -29.19
C GLY A 75 14.62 6.07 -27.75
N GLY A 76 13.79 6.99 -27.24
CA GLY A 76 13.84 7.45 -25.86
C GLY A 76 12.86 6.70 -24.95
N TYR A 77 12.91 7.05 -23.67
CA TYR A 77 11.98 6.54 -22.65
C TYR A 77 10.61 7.23 -22.75
N GLY A 78 9.56 6.53 -22.30
CA GLY A 78 8.24 7.12 -22.13
C GLY A 78 8.23 8.17 -21.02
N VAL A 79 7.30 9.13 -21.12
CA VAL A 79 7.12 10.18 -20.12
C VAL A 79 5.76 10.01 -19.47
N TYR A 80 5.71 9.84 -18.15
CA TYR A 80 4.44 9.72 -17.44
C TYR A 80 3.64 11.01 -17.49
N ALA A 81 2.38 10.88 -17.88
CA ALA A 81 1.45 11.98 -18.06
C ALA A 81 0.01 11.55 -17.75
N ALA A 82 -0.91 12.50 -17.84
CA ALA A 82 -2.33 12.31 -17.60
C ALA A 82 -3.02 11.38 -18.62
N THR A 83 -2.47 11.25 -19.83
CA THR A 83 -3.01 10.44 -20.93
C THR A 83 -1.89 9.90 -21.79
N THR A 84 -2.11 8.75 -22.41
CA THR A 84 -1.23 8.18 -23.43
C THR A 84 -1.44 8.88 -24.77
N GLY A 85 -0.34 9.37 -25.34
CA GLY A 85 -0.31 10.04 -26.64
C GLY A 85 -0.09 9.07 -27.81
N ALA A 86 -0.23 9.57 -29.04
CA ALA A 86 0.10 8.82 -30.23
C ALA A 86 1.62 8.74 -30.38
N LYS A 87 2.20 7.53 -30.40
CA LYS A 87 3.67 7.32 -30.54
C LYS A 87 4.26 7.80 -31.88
N SER A 88 3.46 8.38 -32.79
CA SER A 88 3.96 9.08 -33.97
C SER A 88 4.49 10.48 -33.64
N GLY A 89 4.03 11.10 -32.56
CA GLY A 89 4.31 12.50 -32.24
C GLY A 89 4.48 12.81 -30.76
N ASP A 90 4.08 11.90 -29.88
CA ASP A 90 4.01 12.12 -28.43
C ASP A 90 4.75 11.01 -27.67
N ASP A 91 5.52 11.43 -26.69
CA ASP A 91 6.32 10.57 -25.80
C ASP A 91 5.55 10.24 -24.51
N ASN A 92 4.41 10.88 -24.29
CA ASN A 92 3.58 10.73 -23.11
C ASN A 92 2.92 9.35 -23.01
N THR A 93 2.82 8.85 -21.78
CA THR A 93 2.12 7.63 -21.44
C THR A 93 1.42 7.73 -20.09
N SER A 94 0.26 7.11 -19.98
CA SER A 94 -0.40 6.83 -18.70
C SER A 94 -0.33 5.36 -18.30
N LEU A 95 0.42 4.55 -19.07
CA LEU A 95 0.59 3.12 -18.84
C LEU A 95 1.92 2.82 -18.13
N CYS A 96 1.83 2.16 -16.98
CA CYS A 96 2.98 1.68 -16.20
C CYS A 96 3.90 0.81 -17.08
N GLY A 97 5.20 1.11 -17.09
CA GLY A 97 6.23 0.42 -17.87
C GLY A 97 6.16 0.58 -19.40
N ASP A 98 5.37 1.53 -19.93
CA ASP A 98 5.29 1.79 -21.37
C ASP A 98 6.56 2.47 -21.92
N SER A 99 6.69 2.46 -23.24
CA SER A 99 7.85 2.97 -23.96
C SER A 99 7.65 4.36 -24.55
N GLY A 100 8.73 5.06 -24.89
CA GLY A 100 8.68 6.30 -25.67
C GLY A 100 8.35 6.06 -27.14
N ARG A 101 8.48 7.08 -28.00
CA ARG A 101 8.42 6.86 -29.44
C ARG A 101 9.74 6.33 -30.00
N ALA A 102 9.69 5.77 -31.21
CA ALA A 102 10.85 5.10 -31.81
C ALA A 102 12.03 6.04 -32.11
N SER A 103 11.77 7.35 -32.27
CA SER A 103 12.75 8.34 -32.71
C SER A 103 13.03 9.46 -31.70
N SER A 104 12.31 9.52 -30.57
CA SER A 104 12.67 10.36 -29.42
C SER A 104 12.02 9.87 -28.11
N GLY A 105 12.23 10.59 -27.03
CA GLY A 105 11.65 10.33 -25.72
C GLY A 105 12.50 10.99 -24.65
N ALA A 106 12.19 10.69 -23.39
CA ALA A 106 13.06 11.10 -22.29
C ALA A 106 14.43 10.43 -22.39
N SER A 107 15.48 11.13 -21.94
CA SER A 107 16.85 10.63 -21.88
C SER A 107 17.05 9.60 -20.77
N THR A 108 16.24 9.66 -19.73
CA THR A 108 16.28 8.79 -18.55
C THR A 108 14.94 8.11 -18.36
N ALA A 109 14.97 6.88 -17.83
CA ALA A 109 13.75 6.20 -17.43
C ALA A 109 13.06 6.96 -16.30
N GLN A 110 11.73 6.95 -16.33
CA GLN A 110 10.84 7.24 -15.22
C GLN A 110 10.34 5.95 -14.58
N TYR A 111 9.89 6.06 -13.33
CA TYR A 111 9.61 4.95 -12.44
C TYR A 111 8.28 5.12 -11.71
N LEU A 112 8.03 4.28 -10.69
CA LEU A 112 6.83 4.31 -9.85
C LEU A 112 6.53 5.71 -9.29
N LYS A 113 7.56 6.47 -8.90
CA LYS A 113 7.40 7.83 -8.37
C LYS A 113 6.71 8.73 -9.39
N GLU A 114 7.26 8.85 -10.59
CA GLU A 114 6.70 9.70 -11.64
C GLU A 114 5.33 9.18 -12.13
N PHE A 115 5.13 7.86 -12.14
CA PHE A 115 3.81 7.28 -12.42
C PHE A 115 2.76 7.72 -11.40
N VAL A 116 3.08 7.68 -10.10
CA VAL A 116 2.16 8.14 -9.06
C VAL A 116 1.93 9.65 -9.12
N GLU A 117 2.99 10.45 -9.32
CA GLU A 117 2.90 11.92 -9.32
C GLU A 117 2.21 12.49 -10.56
N ASN A 118 2.54 11.97 -11.74
CA ASN A 118 2.15 12.57 -13.02
C ASN A 118 1.00 11.84 -13.71
N THR A 119 0.76 10.56 -13.38
CA THR A 119 -0.26 9.73 -14.03
C THR A 119 -1.45 9.45 -13.12
N LEU A 120 -1.24 9.09 -11.84
CA LEU A 120 -2.33 8.77 -10.90
C LEU A 120 -2.98 10.03 -10.28
N LEU A 121 -3.53 10.87 -11.16
CA LEU A 121 -4.14 12.15 -10.79
C LEU A 121 -5.46 11.99 -10.00
N GLY A 122 -5.85 13.04 -9.28
CA GLY A 122 -7.07 13.03 -8.47
C GLY A 122 -7.01 11.95 -7.37
N ASN A 123 -5.86 11.79 -6.72
CA ASN A 123 -5.59 10.71 -5.77
C ASN A 123 -5.82 9.31 -6.37
N GLY A 124 -5.35 9.08 -7.59
CA GLY A 124 -5.49 7.81 -8.29
C GLY A 124 -6.90 7.50 -8.81
N SER A 125 -7.86 8.43 -8.72
CA SER A 125 -9.16 8.25 -9.41
C SER A 125 -9.02 8.29 -10.93
N LYS A 126 -7.95 8.91 -11.43
CA LYS A 126 -7.57 8.89 -12.85
C LYS A 126 -6.44 7.90 -13.07
N ASN A 127 -6.53 7.15 -14.17
CA ASN A 127 -5.53 6.17 -14.63
C ASN A 127 -5.30 4.95 -13.72
N TRP A 128 -6.16 4.70 -12.74
CA TRP A 128 -6.15 3.45 -11.96
C TRP A 128 -7.53 2.79 -11.93
N PRO A 129 -7.64 1.46 -12.10
CA PRO A 129 -6.58 0.49 -12.43
C PRO A 129 -6.24 0.41 -13.93
N THR A 130 -6.89 1.24 -14.74
CA THR A 130 -6.76 1.25 -16.22
C THR A 130 -6.22 2.59 -16.68
N SER A 131 -5.31 2.57 -17.65
CA SER A 131 -4.73 3.75 -18.31
C SER A 131 -5.78 4.53 -19.11
N THR A 132 -5.45 5.75 -19.54
CA THR A 132 -6.32 6.58 -20.39
C THR A 132 -5.57 7.01 -21.63
N ASP A 133 -6.19 6.93 -22.81
CA ASP A 133 -5.63 7.54 -24.02
C ASP A 133 -6.21 8.93 -24.28
N GLY A 134 -5.45 9.76 -24.99
CA GLY A 134 -5.93 11.05 -25.49
C GLY A 134 -6.86 10.93 -26.71
N GLY A 135 -7.56 9.81 -26.88
CA GLY A 135 -8.41 9.49 -28.05
C GLY A 135 -7.67 8.89 -29.26
N SER A 136 -6.40 9.24 -29.47
CA SER A 136 -5.51 8.66 -30.51
C SER A 136 -4.28 7.96 -29.93
N GLY A 137 -4.25 7.76 -28.61
CA GLY A 137 -3.12 7.16 -27.92
C GLY A 137 -2.82 5.73 -28.39
N SER A 138 -1.53 5.40 -28.35
CA SER A 138 -1.03 4.04 -28.57
C SER A 138 -0.03 3.72 -27.45
N PRO A 139 -0.15 2.59 -26.74
CA PRO A 139 -1.22 1.60 -26.86
C PRO A 139 -2.58 2.14 -26.44
N LYS A 140 -3.65 1.49 -26.92
CA LYS A 140 -5.02 1.74 -26.45
C LYS A 140 -5.19 1.17 -25.03
N PRO A 141 -5.99 1.82 -24.16
CA PRO A 141 -6.24 1.29 -22.84
C PRO A 141 -6.90 -0.07 -22.90
N VAL A 142 -6.42 -0.99 -22.06
CA VAL A 142 -7.02 -2.30 -21.86
C VAL A 142 -7.43 -2.40 -20.41
N THR A 143 -8.59 -3.00 -20.13
CA THR A 143 -9.09 -3.17 -18.77
C THR A 143 -8.00 -3.71 -17.83
N ASN A 144 -7.73 -2.96 -16.76
CA ASN A 144 -6.75 -3.26 -15.71
C ASN A 144 -5.28 -3.32 -16.18
N ASP A 145 -4.92 -2.69 -17.30
CA ASP A 145 -3.56 -2.68 -17.84
C ASP A 145 -2.51 -2.15 -16.86
N ASN A 146 -2.80 -1.08 -16.12
CA ASN A 146 -1.91 -0.53 -15.09
C ASN A 146 -1.77 -1.48 -13.90
N ALA A 147 -2.87 -2.05 -13.39
CA ALA A 147 -2.80 -3.04 -12.33
C ALA A 147 -1.99 -4.29 -12.75
N LYS A 148 -2.15 -4.74 -13.99
CA LYS A 148 -1.39 -5.86 -14.55
C LYS A 148 0.09 -5.55 -14.70
N ALA A 149 0.43 -4.35 -15.17
CA ALA A 149 1.81 -3.91 -15.30
C ALA A 149 2.50 -3.81 -13.94
N VAL A 150 1.86 -3.17 -12.96
CA VAL A 150 2.38 -3.09 -11.58
C VAL A 150 2.55 -4.50 -10.99
N ALA A 151 1.52 -5.35 -11.06
CA ALA A 151 1.61 -6.73 -10.58
C ALA A 151 2.79 -7.49 -11.20
N GLY A 152 2.95 -7.37 -12.52
CA GLY A 152 4.00 -8.03 -13.27
C GLY A 152 5.41 -7.55 -12.92
N ASP A 153 5.57 -6.31 -12.47
CA ASP A 153 6.85 -5.81 -11.98
C ASP A 153 7.11 -6.24 -10.52
N LEU A 154 6.08 -6.20 -9.66
CA LEU A 154 6.18 -6.65 -8.27
C LEU A 154 6.54 -8.15 -8.17
N THR A 155 6.00 -9.00 -9.04
CA THR A 155 6.30 -10.44 -9.02
C THR A 155 7.69 -10.77 -9.58
N LYS A 156 8.37 -9.84 -10.23
CA LYS A 156 9.76 -10.00 -10.72
C LYS A 156 10.82 -9.54 -9.74
N LEU A 157 10.42 -8.89 -8.64
CA LEU A 157 11.34 -8.49 -7.58
C LEU A 157 12.02 -9.70 -6.93
N SER A 158 13.15 -9.47 -6.26
CA SER A 158 13.79 -10.50 -5.44
C SER A 158 12.89 -10.92 -4.26
N PRO A 159 13.07 -12.12 -3.68
CA PRO A 159 12.27 -12.57 -2.54
C PRO A 159 12.25 -11.57 -1.37
N GLU A 160 13.40 -10.96 -1.07
CA GLU A 160 13.54 -9.97 0.01
C GLU A 160 12.75 -8.69 -0.31
N GLU A 161 12.85 -8.20 -1.54
CA GLU A 161 12.10 -7.03 -2.01
C GLU A 161 10.59 -7.28 -2.04
N LYS A 162 10.17 -8.50 -2.40
CA LYS A 162 8.76 -8.92 -2.36
C LYS A 162 8.21 -8.86 -0.94
N THR A 163 8.95 -9.34 0.06
CA THR A 163 8.52 -9.26 1.47
C THR A 163 8.36 -7.82 1.92
N ILE A 164 9.28 -6.94 1.53
CA ILE A 164 9.21 -5.50 1.86
C ILE A 164 7.96 -4.87 1.22
N VAL A 165 7.76 -5.10 -0.09
CA VAL A 165 6.61 -4.55 -0.81
C VAL A 165 5.29 -5.09 -0.28
N ALA A 166 5.22 -6.38 0.00
CA ALA A 166 4.05 -7.02 0.61
C ALA A 166 3.68 -6.36 1.94
N GLY A 167 4.68 -6.09 2.80
CA GLY A 167 4.48 -5.39 4.06
C GLY A 167 4.02 -3.94 3.88
N LEU A 168 4.59 -3.21 2.90
CA LEU A 168 4.18 -1.84 2.58
C LEU A 168 2.75 -1.79 2.05
N LEU A 169 2.38 -2.70 1.14
CA LEU A 169 1.02 -2.81 0.61
C LEU A 169 0.02 -3.07 1.73
N ALA A 170 0.29 -4.07 2.58
CA ALA A 170 -0.58 -4.38 3.71
C ALA A 170 -0.78 -3.17 4.62
N LYS A 171 0.32 -2.49 5.00
CA LYS A 171 0.26 -1.30 5.84
C LYS A 171 -0.54 -0.15 5.21
N THR A 172 -0.43 0.03 3.89
CA THR A 172 -1.15 1.11 3.18
C THR A 172 -2.64 0.80 2.99
N ILE A 173 -3.00 -0.46 2.76
CA ILE A 173 -4.38 -0.88 2.48
C ILE A 173 -5.17 -1.07 3.77
N GLU A 174 -4.55 -1.56 4.85
CA GLU A 174 -5.19 -1.72 6.17
C GLU A 174 -5.57 -0.37 6.82
N GLY A 175 -5.34 0.76 6.17
CA GLY A 175 -5.66 2.07 6.73
C GLY A 175 -4.68 2.48 7.83
N GLY A 176 -3.40 2.08 7.70
CA GLY A 176 -2.29 2.67 8.44
C GLY A 176 -2.04 4.11 8.01
N GLU A 177 -3.06 4.97 8.05
CA GLU A 177 -2.84 6.41 8.12
C GLU A 177 -2.02 6.63 9.39
N VAL A 178 -0.71 6.77 9.22
CA VAL A 178 0.08 7.59 10.14
C VAL A 178 -0.50 8.98 9.94
N VAL A 179 -1.55 9.28 10.72
CA VAL A 179 -1.87 10.66 11.03
C VAL A 179 -0.53 11.23 11.48
N GLU A 180 -0.08 12.27 10.80
CA GLU A 180 1.02 13.09 11.27
C GLU A 180 0.55 13.72 12.58
N ILE A 181 0.55 12.94 13.66
CA ILE A 181 0.27 13.46 14.98
C ILE A 181 1.49 14.30 15.30
N ARG A 182 1.36 15.61 15.10
CA ARG A 182 2.21 16.58 15.78
C ARG A 182 1.95 16.42 17.29
N ALA A 183 2.71 15.51 17.89
CA ALA A 183 2.73 15.13 19.31
C ALA A 183 1.40 14.56 19.86
N VAL A 184 1.39 13.36 20.43
CA VAL A 184 1.75 13.12 21.84
C VAL A 184 1.90 11.61 22.05
N SER A 185 2.98 11.27 22.78
CA SER A 185 3.34 9.95 23.28
C SER A 185 2.40 9.44 24.36
N SER A 186 1.54 8.48 24.03
CA SER A 186 0.88 7.62 25.02
C SER A 186 0.82 6.18 24.49
N THR A 187 1.83 5.38 24.82
CA THR A 187 1.74 3.92 24.76
C THR A 187 1.16 3.44 26.09
N SER A 188 -0.11 3.08 26.12
CA SER A 188 -0.67 2.33 27.26
C SER A 188 -0.26 0.87 27.11
N VAL A 189 0.27 0.29 28.19
CA VAL A 189 0.56 -1.15 28.27
C VAL A 189 -0.43 -1.74 29.24
N MET A 190 -1.30 -2.63 28.76
CA MET A 190 -2.16 -3.44 29.61
C MET A 190 -1.53 -4.81 29.75
N VAL A 191 -1.15 -5.19 30.97
CA VAL A 191 -0.69 -6.55 31.27
C VAL A 191 -1.82 -7.25 32.00
N ASN A 192 -2.38 -8.27 31.37
CA ASN A 192 -3.38 -9.12 31.98
C ASN A 192 -2.70 -10.41 32.44
N ALA A 193 -2.60 -10.61 33.75
CA ALA A 193 -2.14 -11.87 34.32
C ALA A 193 -3.36 -12.68 34.72
N CYS A 194 -3.60 -13.78 34.00
CA CYS A 194 -4.69 -14.70 34.30
C CYS A 194 -4.09 -15.99 34.79
N TYR A 195 -4.52 -16.42 35.98
CA TYR A 195 -4.08 -17.66 36.59
C TYR A 195 -5.20 -18.68 36.50
N ASP A 196 -4.90 -19.83 35.92
CA ASP A 196 -5.75 -21.01 35.97
C ASP A 196 -5.33 -21.82 37.19
N LEU A 197 -6.10 -21.75 38.28
CA LEU A 197 -5.85 -22.55 39.47
C LEU A 197 -6.35 -23.97 39.20
N LEU A 198 -5.46 -24.82 38.67
CA LEU A 198 -5.68 -26.26 38.60
C LEU A 198 -5.61 -26.82 40.02
N SER A 199 -6.74 -26.85 40.72
CA SER A 199 -6.91 -27.61 41.95
C SER A 199 -7.39 -29.01 41.57
N GLU A 200 -6.55 -30.02 41.74
CA GLU A 200 -6.96 -31.43 41.60
C GLU A 200 -8.11 -31.73 42.58
N GLY A 201 -9.35 -31.87 42.07
CA GLY A 201 -10.45 -32.43 42.86
C GLY A 201 -11.85 -31.81 42.78
N LEU A 202 -12.11 -30.72 42.02
CA LEU A 202 -13.49 -30.21 41.83
C LEU A 202 -13.79 -29.86 40.37
N GLY A 203 -14.95 -30.30 39.87
CA GLY A 203 -15.40 -30.20 38.47
C GLY A 203 -15.81 -28.81 37.96
N VAL A 204 -15.28 -27.73 38.53
CA VAL A 204 -15.45 -26.35 38.04
C VAL A 204 -14.14 -25.57 38.27
N VAL A 205 -13.59 -24.97 37.23
CA VAL A 205 -12.33 -24.21 37.28
C VAL A 205 -12.65 -22.72 37.36
N PRO A 206 -12.46 -22.04 38.51
CA PRO A 206 -12.70 -20.62 38.60
C PRO A 206 -11.54 -19.87 37.90
N TYR A 207 -11.88 -19.13 36.86
CA TYR A 207 -10.95 -18.25 36.16
C TYR A 207 -10.91 -16.88 36.84
N ALA A 208 -9.72 -16.44 37.26
CA ALA A 208 -9.51 -15.11 37.82
C ALA A 208 -8.40 -14.39 37.04
N CYS A 209 -8.72 -13.22 36.47
CA CYS A 209 -7.75 -12.33 35.87
C CYS A 209 -7.54 -11.11 36.76
N VAL A 210 -6.29 -10.73 36.96
CA VAL A 210 -5.92 -9.47 37.58
C VAL A 210 -5.21 -8.63 36.52
N GLY A 211 -5.84 -7.52 36.13
CA GLY A 211 -5.29 -6.58 35.17
C GLY A 211 -4.64 -5.40 35.88
N LEU A 212 -3.36 -5.15 35.59
CA LEU A 212 -2.68 -3.90 35.98
C LEU A 212 -2.54 -3.02 34.75
N GLY A 213 -3.21 -1.86 34.77
CA GLY A 213 -3.16 -0.86 33.71
C GLY A 213 -2.36 0.37 34.13
N GLY A 214 -1.34 0.73 33.35
CA GLY A 214 -0.59 1.97 33.52
C GLY A 214 -0.72 2.87 32.29
N ASN A 215 -0.92 4.18 32.51
CA ASN A 215 -0.90 5.18 31.44
C ASN A 215 0.44 5.93 31.47
N PHE A 216 1.26 5.78 30.43
CA PHE A 216 2.52 6.50 30.30
C PHE A 216 2.33 7.75 29.44
N VAL A 217 2.20 8.91 30.08
CA VAL A 217 2.26 10.20 29.39
C VAL A 217 3.71 10.65 29.41
N GLY A 218 4.42 10.45 28.30
CA GLY A 218 5.80 10.88 28.13
C GLY A 218 5.84 12.28 27.53
N VAL A 219 6.12 13.30 28.34
CA VAL A 219 6.53 14.63 27.85
C VAL A 219 8.04 14.76 28.00
N VAL A 220 8.67 15.24 26.95
CA VAL A 220 10.10 15.53 26.84
C VAL A 220 10.49 16.56 27.91
N ASP A 221 11.13 16.11 29.00
CA ASP A 221 12.48 16.48 29.46
C ASP A 221 12.72 15.86 30.87
N GLY A 222 13.47 14.76 30.93
CA GLY A 222 14.17 14.29 32.13
C GLY A 222 13.42 13.87 33.41
N HIS A 223 12.09 13.92 33.52
CA HIS A 223 11.37 13.48 34.74
C HIS A 223 10.22 12.51 34.44
N ILE A 224 10.39 11.25 34.87
CA ILE A 224 9.33 10.23 34.84
C ILE A 224 8.54 10.34 36.15
N THR A 225 7.28 10.78 36.07
CA THR A 225 6.36 10.76 37.22
C THR A 225 5.30 9.68 36.98
N PRO A 226 5.43 8.47 37.53
CA PRO A 226 4.41 7.44 37.36
C PRO A 226 3.16 7.83 38.17
N LYS A 227 1.99 7.84 37.52
CA LYS A 227 0.70 7.98 38.21
C LYS A 227 -0.06 6.66 38.11
N LEU A 228 -0.09 5.92 39.21
CA LEU A 228 -0.82 4.67 39.35
C LEU A 228 -2.29 4.99 39.68
N ALA A 229 -3.22 4.39 38.94
CA ALA A 229 -4.63 4.37 39.30
C ALA A 229 -5.02 2.90 39.57
N CYS A 230 -5.31 2.58 40.83
CA CYS A 230 -5.91 1.30 41.20
C CYS A 230 -7.44 1.46 41.11
N GLY A 231 -8.08 0.79 40.16
CA GLY A 231 -9.51 0.51 40.19
C GLY A 231 -9.74 -0.83 40.88
N PHE A 232 -10.54 -0.84 41.95
CA PHE A 232 -11.10 -2.07 42.52
C PHE A 232 -12.35 -2.48 41.75
#